data_AF-A0A1J9QRW8-F1
#
_entry.id   AF-A0A1J9QRW8-F1
#
_cell.length_a   1.000
_cell.length_b   1.000
_cell.length_c   1.000
_cell.angle_alpha   90.00
_cell.angle_beta   90.00
_cell.angle_gamma   90.00
#
_symmetry.space_group_name_H-M   'P 1'
#
loop_
_entity.id
_entity.type
_entity.pdbx_description
1 polymer ?
#
loop_
_entity_poly.entity_id
_entity_poly.type
_entity_poly.pdbx_seq_one_letter_code
_entity_poly.pdbx_strand_id
1 'polypeptide(L)'
;MVNWLSLAFPIAYIGILIGSLATFSSLYRKRKAAKSTSLTPWFPPHLQRDIYLSLTCLHEEPSTSKASTTSTKEKKVPETVLKAALLRRAAEDIRRLIELRSQKSALAGLLQKGSVGDDLWQRFLRAEKEMEEEVRDVVAEANLFVPNWGSTIFQSANEMVVNNLLRERVEEIQSTVKEEREWWDKKKASIQEGFMKELETDSSAKQTSAGSGSAQIRQNSSDDDAVLVESGGPAVGGGGSGKNKKKKGKK
;
A
#
# COMPACT_ATOMS: atom_id res chain seq x y z
N MET A 1 3.54 -77.69 -10.65
CA MET A 1 3.94 -76.77 -11.74
C MET A 1 3.21 -75.46 -11.53
N VAL A 2 3.91 -74.33 -11.42
CA VAL A 2 3.28 -73.03 -11.19
C VAL A 2 2.61 -72.57 -12.48
N ASN A 3 1.30 -72.29 -12.43
CA ASN A 3 0.55 -71.80 -13.58
C ASN A 3 0.82 -70.31 -13.78
N TRP A 4 1.95 -69.99 -14.40
CA TRP A 4 2.41 -68.62 -14.68
C TRP A 4 1.36 -67.76 -15.39
N LEU A 5 0.51 -68.35 -16.24
CA LEU A 5 -0.61 -67.65 -16.88
C LEU A 5 -1.65 -67.15 -15.87
N SER A 6 -2.03 -67.97 -14.89
CA SER A 6 -3.04 -67.60 -13.88
C SER A 6 -2.56 -66.49 -12.94
N LEU A 7 -1.24 -66.35 -12.76
CA LEU A 7 -0.62 -65.29 -11.96
C LEU A 7 -0.40 -64.00 -12.78
N ALA A 8 -0.16 -64.11 -14.09
CA ALA A 8 0.08 -62.97 -14.97
C ALA A 8 -1.18 -62.11 -15.19
N PHE A 9 -2.37 -62.72 -15.31
CA PHE A 9 -3.63 -61.98 -15.52
C PHE A 9 -3.95 -60.94 -14.41
N PRO A 10 -3.91 -61.28 -13.10
CA PRO A 10 -4.18 -60.28 -12.06
C PRO A 10 -3.08 -59.21 -11.98
N ILE A 11 -1.82 -59.56 -12.21
CA ILE A 11 -0.71 -58.58 -12.24
C ILE A 11 -0.87 -57.62 -13.43
N ALA A 12 -1.24 -58.13 -14.61
CA ALA A 12 -1.50 -57.32 -15.79
C ALA A 12 -2.71 -56.38 -15.58
N TYR A 13 -3.79 -56.87 -14.94
CA TYR A 13 -4.95 -56.05 -14.60
C TYR A 13 -4.57 -54.88 -13.68
N ILE A 14 -3.79 -55.15 -12.63
CA ILE A 14 -3.29 -54.11 -11.71
C ILE A 14 -2.36 -53.13 -12.46
N GLY A 15 -1.48 -53.62 -13.33
CA GLY A 15 -0.60 -52.79 -14.14
C GLY A 15 -1.36 -51.84 -15.05
N ILE A 16 -2.42 -52.31 -15.72
CA ILE A 16 -3.30 -51.49 -16.57
C ILE A 16 -4.08 -50.48 -15.72
N LEU A 17 -4.55 -50.87 -14.53
CA LEU A 17 -5.27 -49.98 -13.63
C LEU A 17 -4.37 -48.87 -13.06
N ILE A 18 -3.15 -49.20 -12.64
CA ILE A 18 -2.15 -48.23 -12.21
C ILE A 18 -1.72 -47.33 -13.38
N GLY A 19 -1.49 -47.91 -14.56
CA GLY A 19 -1.12 -47.16 -15.76
C GLY A 19 -2.20 -46.17 -16.19
N SER A 20 -3.46 -46.59 -16.22
CA SER A 20 -4.60 -45.72 -16.53
C SER A 20 -4.82 -44.63 -15.46
N LEU A 21 -4.65 -44.96 -14.17
CA LEU A 21 -4.73 -43.98 -13.08
C LEU A 21 -3.58 -42.96 -13.14
N ALA A 22 -2.35 -43.41 -13.38
CA ALA A 22 -1.18 -42.54 -13.48
C ALA A 22 -1.26 -41.60 -14.69
N THR A 23 -1.68 -42.13 -15.86
CA THR A 23 -1.89 -41.31 -17.06
C THR A 23 -3.00 -40.28 -16.82
N PHE A 24 -4.14 -40.67 -16.25
CA PHE A 24 -5.22 -39.74 -15.90
C PHE A 24 -4.78 -38.67 -14.89
N SER A 25 -4.11 -39.07 -13.80
CA SER A 25 -3.59 -38.15 -12.77
C SER A 25 -2.61 -37.15 -13.37
N SER A 26 -1.69 -37.61 -14.23
CA SER A 26 -0.72 -36.74 -14.89
C SER A 26 -1.41 -35.75 -15.85
N LEU A 27 -2.38 -36.21 -16.64
CA LEU A 27 -3.10 -35.37 -17.60
C LEU A 27 -3.98 -34.35 -16.86
N TYR A 28 -4.70 -34.77 -15.82
CA TYR A 28 -5.51 -33.88 -15.00
C TYR A 28 -4.67 -32.81 -14.32
N ARG A 29 -3.53 -33.17 -13.70
CA ARG A 29 -2.61 -32.20 -13.08
C ARG A 29 -2.03 -31.25 -14.12
N LYS A 30 -1.63 -31.73 -15.31
CA LYS A 30 -1.15 -30.89 -16.41
C LYS A 30 -2.23 -29.90 -16.88
N ARG A 31 -3.47 -30.36 -17.07
CA ARG A 31 -4.60 -29.49 -17.46
C ARG A 31 -4.94 -28.47 -16.38
N LYS A 32 -4.93 -28.87 -15.10
CA LYS A 32 -5.13 -27.97 -13.96
C LYS A 32 -4.02 -26.90 -13.88
N ALA A 33 -2.76 -27.31 -14.07
CA ALA A 33 -1.62 -26.40 -14.12
C ALA A 33 -1.70 -25.43 -15.30
N ALA A 34 -2.03 -25.92 -16.50
CA ALA A 34 -2.21 -25.09 -17.70
C ALA A 34 -3.34 -24.06 -17.51
N LYS A 35 -4.51 -24.48 -16.98
CA LYS A 35 -5.63 -23.57 -16.67
C LYS A 35 -5.22 -22.50 -15.66
N SER A 36 -4.43 -22.89 -14.65
CA SER A 36 -3.90 -21.93 -13.70
C SER A 36 -2.93 -20.96 -14.41
N THR A 37 -2.03 -21.44 -15.26
CA THR A 37 -1.02 -20.60 -15.94
C THR A 37 -1.64 -19.61 -16.94
N SER A 38 -2.78 -19.95 -17.54
CA SER A 38 -3.52 -19.04 -18.43
C SER A 38 -4.26 -17.89 -17.73
N LEU A 39 -4.27 -17.86 -16.39
CA LEU A 39 -4.87 -16.75 -15.66
C LEU A 39 -4.02 -15.50 -15.81
N THR A 40 -4.68 -14.35 -15.92
CA THR A 40 -4.00 -13.07 -16.01
C THR A 40 -3.14 -12.82 -14.77
N PRO A 41 -1.95 -12.21 -14.92
CA PRO A 41 -1.12 -11.83 -13.78
C PRO A 41 -1.86 -10.85 -12.87
N TRP A 42 -1.56 -10.89 -11.57
CA TRP A 42 -2.18 -9.99 -10.58
C TRP A 42 -1.65 -8.56 -10.71
N PHE A 43 -0.33 -8.43 -10.84
CA PHE A 43 0.36 -7.17 -10.99
C PHE A 43 0.67 -6.85 -12.46
N PRO A 44 0.76 -5.55 -12.81
CA PRO A 44 1.32 -5.14 -14.09
C PRO A 44 2.80 -5.56 -14.22
N PRO A 45 3.33 -5.59 -15.46
CA PRO A 45 4.74 -5.92 -15.70
C PRO A 45 5.67 -5.05 -14.85
N HIS A 46 6.80 -5.64 -14.42
CA HIS A 46 7.70 -5.01 -13.47
C HIS A 46 8.76 -4.15 -14.18
N LEU A 47 8.45 -2.87 -14.37
CA LEU A 47 9.33 -1.93 -15.08
C LEU A 47 10.76 -1.84 -14.50
N GLN A 48 10.90 -1.70 -13.18
CA GLN A 48 12.21 -1.50 -12.55
C GLN A 48 13.10 -2.74 -12.62
N ARG A 49 12.50 -3.94 -12.54
CA ARG A 49 13.18 -5.21 -12.81
C ARG A 49 13.64 -5.27 -14.26
N ASP A 50 12.76 -4.95 -15.21
CA ASP A 50 13.10 -5.00 -16.63
C ASP A 50 14.22 -3.99 -16.97
N ILE A 51 14.20 -2.80 -16.36
CA ILE A 51 15.31 -1.84 -16.44
C ILE A 51 16.59 -2.44 -15.88
N TYR A 52 16.56 -3.01 -14.68
CA TYR A 52 17.73 -3.61 -14.05
C TYR A 52 18.33 -4.74 -14.90
N LEU A 53 17.50 -5.67 -15.38
CA LEU A 53 17.92 -6.77 -16.25
C LEU A 53 18.48 -6.26 -17.58
N SER A 54 17.90 -5.21 -18.15
CA SER A 54 18.47 -4.59 -19.35
C SER A 54 19.86 -3.99 -19.09
N LEU A 55 20.08 -3.41 -17.91
CA LEU A 55 21.38 -2.85 -17.51
C LEU A 55 22.41 -3.93 -17.21
N THR A 56 22.02 -5.07 -16.65
CA THR A 56 22.93 -6.21 -16.43
C THR A 56 23.31 -6.86 -17.75
N CYS A 57 22.36 -7.09 -18.67
CA CYS A 57 22.66 -7.57 -20.03
C CYS A 57 23.63 -6.65 -20.77
N LEU A 58 23.47 -5.32 -20.66
CA LEU A 58 24.40 -4.34 -21.23
C LEU A 58 25.78 -4.36 -20.57
N HIS A 59 25.87 -4.76 -19.30
CA HIS A 59 27.13 -4.91 -18.58
C HIS A 59 27.87 -6.20 -18.95
N GLU A 60 27.13 -7.28 -19.20
CA GLU A 60 27.64 -8.62 -19.54
C GLU A 60 27.96 -8.83 -21.03
N GLU A 61 27.57 -7.93 -21.93
CA GLU A 61 27.99 -7.92 -23.35
C GLU A 61 29.27 -7.08 -23.54
N PRO A 62 30.49 -7.60 -23.27
CA PRO A 62 31.69 -7.00 -23.81
C PRO A 62 31.81 -7.46 -25.28
N SER A 63 31.62 -6.54 -26.22
CA SER A 63 32.26 -6.58 -27.56
C SER A 63 31.74 -7.51 -28.68
N THR A 64 30.58 -8.18 -28.59
CA THR A 64 30.12 -9.08 -29.69
C THR A 64 29.24 -8.44 -30.77
N SER A 65 28.64 -7.27 -30.58
CA SER A 65 27.90 -6.57 -31.65
C SER A 65 28.71 -5.43 -32.27
N LYS A 66 29.69 -5.79 -33.11
CA LYS A 66 30.24 -4.91 -34.15
C LYS A 66 29.14 -4.58 -35.18
N ALA A 67 28.21 -3.67 -34.88
CA ALA A 67 27.28 -3.14 -35.88
C ALA A 67 26.60 -1.83 -35.46
N SER A 68 27.34 -0.83 -35.01
CA SER A 68 27.07 0.54 -35.46
C SER A 68 28.28 1.43 -35.21
N THR A 69 28.78 1.94 -36.31
CA THR A 69 29.93 2.81 -36.46
C THR A 69 29.72 4.10 -35.68
N THR A 70 30.72 4.50 -34.88
CA THR A 70 31.14 5.88 -34.53
C THR A 70 31.39 6.05 -33.02
N SER A 71 32.65 5.85 -32.62
CA SER A 71 33.34 6.47 -31.48
C SER A 71 32.52 6.85 -30.24
N THR A 72 32.33 5.92 -29.31
CA THR A 72 32.26 6.23 -27.87
C THR A 72 32.85 5.07 -27.08
N LYS A 73 33.73 5.39 -26.13
CA LYS A 73 34.44 4.46 -25.25
C LYS A 73 33.48 3.42 -24.66
N GLU A 74 33.93 2.16 -24.57
CA GLU A 74 33.25 1.01 -23.96
C GLU A 74 32.29 1.44 -22.83
N LYS A 75 30.98 1.39 -23.11
CA LYS A 75 29.94 1.94 -22.24
C LYS A 75 29.62 0.95 -21.11
N LYS A 76 30.64 0.50 -20.38
CA LYS A 76 30.47 -0.38 -19.22
C LYS A 76 29.68 0.39 -18.17
N VAL A 77 28.46 -0.08 -17.88
CA VAL A 77 27.61 0.52 -16.85
C VAL A 77 28.33 0.42 -15.50
N PRO A 78 28.53 1.52 -14.77
CA PRO A 78 29.20 1.48 -13.48
C PRO A 78 28.34 0.73 -12.46
N GLU A 79 29.01 -0.02 -11.57
CA GLU A 79 28.33 -0.82 -10.53
C GLU A 79 27.46 0.02 -9.59
N THR A 80 27.78 1.31 -9.40
CA THR A 80 26.97 2.23 -8.61
C THR A 80 25.57 2.41 -9.19
N VAL A 81 25.44 2.41 -10.53
CA VAL A 81 24.15 2.50 -11.23
C VAL A 81 23.38 1.19 -11.10
N LEU A 82 24.06 0.03 -11.17
CA LEU A 82 23.43 -1.28 -10.96
C LEU A 82 22.89 -1.42 -9.54
N LYS A 83 23.68 -1.03 -8.53
CA LYS A 83 23.25 -1.02 -7.11
C LYS A 83 22.06 -0.08 -6.89
N ALA A 84 22.06 1.10 -7.52
CA ALA A 84 20.94 2.03 -7.45
C ALA A 84 19.68 1.47 -8.15
N ALA A 85 19.83 0.81 -9.31
CA ALA A 85 18.73 0.16 -10.01
C ALA A 85 18.14 -0.99 -9.19
N LEU A 86 18.97 -1.81 -8.55
CA LEU A 86 18.52 -2.87 -7.64
C LEU A 86 17.76 -2.31 -6.43
N LEU A 87 18.20 -1.18 -5.86
CA LEU A 87 17.46 -0.48 -4.80
C LEU A 87 16.08 0.01 -5.28
N ARG A 88 15.98 0.48 -6.53
CA ARG A 88 14.70 0.89 -7.12
C ARG A 88 13.77 -0.29 -7.40
N ARG A 89 14.31 -1.44 -7.79
CA ARG A 89 13.58 -2.73 -7.90
C ARG A 89 13.04 -3.13 -6.52
N ALA A 90 13.91 -3.23 -5.51
CA ALA A 90 13.53 -3.57 -4.14
C ALA A 90 12.47 -2.63 -3.53
N ALA A 91 12.55 -1.33 -3.84
CA ALA A 91 11.54 -0.36 -3.40
C ALA A 91 10.16 -0.61 -4.03
N GLU A 92 10.11 -1.05 -5.29
CA GLU A 92 8.87 -1.42 -5.95
C GLU A 92 8.30 -2.74 -5.39
N ASP A 93 9.15 -3.73 -5.13
CA ASP A 93 8.75 -4.98 -4.49
C ASP A 93 8.12 -4.73 -3.12
N ILE A 94 8.66 -3.80 -2.33
CA ILE A 94 8.06 -3.40 -1.05
C ILE A 94 6.67 -2.78 -1.22
N ARG A 95 6.47 -1.92 -2.23
CA ARG A 95 5.14 -1.35 -2.51
C ARG A 95 4.12 -2.45 -2.82
N ARG A 96 4.49 -3.37 -3.71
CA ARG A 96 3.64 -4.50 -4.10
C ARG A 96 3.39 -5.45 -2.93
N LEU A 97 4.39 -5.69 -2.08
CA LEU A 97 4.26 -6.50 -0.87
C LEU A 97 3.29 -5.90 0.15
N ILE A 98 3.38 -4.58 0.40
CA ILE A 98 2.45 -3.86 1.28
C ILE A 98 1.03 -3.97 0.72
N GLU A 99 0.87 -3.80 -0.60
CA GLU A 99 -0.42 -3.95 -1.27
C GLU A 99 -0.99 -5.37 -1.09
N LEU A 100 -0.22 -6.43 -1.40
CA LEU A 100 -0.64 -7.82 -1.20
C LEU A 100 -1.05 -8.08 0.25
N ARG A 101 -0.27 -7.63 1.23
CA ARG A 101 -0.55 -7.84 2.65
C ARG A 101 -1.87 -7.19 3.07
N SER A 102 -2.14 -5.98 2.57
CA SER A 102 -3.40 -5.27 2.85
C SER A 102 -4.60 -5.96 2.18
N GLN A 103 -4.43 -6.46 0.96
CA GLN A 103 -5.48 -7.13 0.19
C GLN A 103 -5.80 -8.52 0.73
N LYS A 104 -4.81 -9.25 1.28
CA LYS A 104 -4.99 -10.62 1.81
C LYS A 104 -6.10 -10.71 2.84
N SER A 105 -6.12 -9.80 3.82
CA SER A 105 -7.10 -9.80 4.90
C SER A 105 -8.50 -9.47 4.39
N ALA A 106 -8.62 -8.48 3.50
CA ALA A 106 -9.88 -8.12 2.86
C ALA A 106 -10.43 -9.28 2.01
N LEU A 107 -9.59 -9.88 1.15
CA LEU A 107 -9.97 -10.94 0.24
C LEU A 107 -10.39 -12.22 0.98
N ALA A 108 -9.70 -12.59 2.07
CA ALA A 108 -10.07 -13.73 2.90
C ALA A 108 -11.48 -13.56 3.50
N GLY A 109 -11.82 -12.35 3.96
CA GLY A 109 -13.16 -12.05 4.47
C GLY A 109 -14.26 -12.10 3.39
N LEU A 110 -13.95 -11.64 2.17
CA LEU A 110 -14.89 -11.71 1.04
C LEU A 110 -15.09 -13.16 0.54
N LEU A 111 -14.04 -13.98 0.57
CA LEU A 111 -14.11 -15.39 0.18
C LEU A 111 -15.03 -16.18 1.11
N GLN A 112 -14.97 -15.95 2.43
CA GLN A 112 -15.88 -16.58 3.40
C GLN A 112 -17.35 -16.21 3.16
N LYS A 113 -17.61 -15.01 2.63
CA LYS A 113 -18.96 -14.56 2.25
C LYS A 113 -19.43 -15.10 0.90
N GLY A 114 -18.56 -15.78 0.15
CA GLY A 114 -18.86 -16.31 -1.18
C GLY A 114 -19.04 -15.25 -2.26
N SER A 115 -18.70 -13.98 -2.00
CA SER A 115 -18.85 -12.88 -2.95
C SER A 115 -17.70 -12.79 -3.98
N VAL A 116 -16.67 -13.61 -3.81
CA VAL A 116 -15.47 -13.66 -4.66
C VAL A 116 -15.23 -15.10 -5.10
N GLY A 117 -14.86 -15.29 -6.38
CA GLY A 117 -14.56 -16.60 -6.93
C GLY A 117 -13.23 -17.19 -6.43
N ASP A 118 -13.17 -18.51 -6.31
CA ASP A 118 -11.95 -19.26 -5.94
C ASP A 118 -10.79 -19.01 -6.93
N ASP A 119 -11.10 -18.74 -8.20
CA ASP A 119 -10.10 -18.40 -9.22
C ASP A 119 -9.30 -17.13 -8.85
N LEU A 120 -9.96 -16.10 -8.29
CA LEU A 120 -9.30 -14.87 -7.86
C LEU A 120 -8.37 -15.15 -6.67
N TRP A 121 -8.83 -15.98 -5.73
CA TRP A 121 -8.02 -16.41 -4.59
C TRP A 121 -6.78 -17.19 -5.04
N GLN A 122 -6.91 -18.08 -6.03
CA GLN A 122 -5.78 -18.80 -6.60
C GLN A 122 -4.79 -17.87 -7.33
N ARG A 123 -5.28 -16.84 -8.04
CA ARG A 123 -4.42 -15.80 -8.65
C ARG A 123 -3.66 -15.01 -7.58
N PHE A 124 -4.33 -14.63 -6.50
CA PHE A 124 -3.71 -13.93 -5.37
C PHE A 124 -2.60 -14.77 -4.72
N LEU A 125 -2.86 -16.06 -4.42
CA LEU A 125 -1.85 -16.97 -3.86
C LEU A 125 -0.66 -17.19 -4.79
N ARG A 126 -0.87 -17.16 -6.12
CA ARG A 126 0.24 -17.17 -7.07
C ARG A 126 1.06 -15.90 -6.96
N ALA A 127 0.42 -14.74 -6.98
CA ALA A 127 1.10 -13.45 -6.89
C ALA A 127 1.91 -13.32 -5.59
N GLU A 128 1.40 -13.86 -4.48
CA GLU A 128 2.14 -13.94 -3.21
C GLU A 128 3.42 -14.78 -3.36
N LYS A 129 3.35 -15.95 -3.99
CA LYS A 129 4.53 -16.79 -4.23
C LYS A 129 5.53 -16.16 -5.20
N GLU A 130 5.03 -15.55 -6.28
CA GLU A 130 5.86 -14.85 -7.25
C GLU A 130 6.61 -13.67 -6.58
N MET A 131 5.93 -12.92 -5.71
CA MET A 131 6.55 -11.86 -4.91
C MET A 131 7.57 -12.39 -3.91
N GLU A 132 7.31 -13.52 -3.25
CA GLU A 132 8.29 -14.17 -2.36
C GLU A 132 9.55 -14.62 -3.11
N GLU A 133 9.38 -15.17 -4.31
CA GLU A 133 10.49 -15.57 -5.17
C GLU A 133 11.30 -14.35 -5.62
N GLU A 134 10.64 -13.27 -6.06
CA GLU A 134 11.26 -12.00 -6.43
C GLU A 134 12.07 -11.39 -5.26
N VAL A 135 11.50 -11.38 -4.05
CA VAL A 135 12.19 -10.90 -2.85
C VAL A 135 13.43 -11.74 -2.55
N ARG A 136 13.35 -13.08 -2.65
CA ARG A 136 14.51 -13.97 -2.45
C ARG A 136 15.59 -13.72 -3.50
N ASP A 137 15.20 -13.51 -4.75
CA ASP A 137 16.11 -13.22 -5.86
C ASP A 137 16.86 -11.90 -5.61
N VAL A 138 16.16 -10.83 -5.24
CA VAL A 138 16.76 -9.53 -4.89
C VAL A 138 17.72 -9.65 -3.69
N VAL A 139 17.41 -10.44 -2.66
CA VAL A 139 18.34 -10.70 -1.55
C VAL A 139 19.60 -11.42 -2.05
N ALA A 140 19.44 -12.43 -2.90
CA ALA A 140 20.56 -13.18 -3.46
C ALA A 140 21.47 -12.28 -4.29
N GLU A 141 20.89 -11.50 -5.22
CA GLU A 141 21.62 -10.54 -6.04
C GLU A 141 22.31 -9.45 -5.21
N ALA A 142 21.66 -8.91 -4.18
CA ALA A 142 22.26 -7.94 -3.29
C ALA A 142 23.51 -8.50 -2.61
N ASN A 143 23.45 -9.76 -2.15
CA ASN A 143 24.59 -10.43 -1.55
C ASN A 143 25.73 -10.72 -2.53
N LEU A 144 25.44 -10.84 -3.85
CA LEU A 144 26.47 -10.96 -4.88
C LEU A 144 27.26 -9.65 -5.05
N PHE A 145 26.60 -8.50 -4.94
CA PHE A 145 27.28 -7.20 -5.03
C PHE A 145 28.06 -6.83 -3.78
N VAL A 146 27.46 -7.02 -2.60
CA VAL A 146 28.06 -6.69 -1.30
C VAL A 146 27.64 -7.74 -0.28
N PRO A 147 28.58 -8.44 0.38
CA PRO A 147 28.25 -9.41 1.41
C PRO A 147 27.37 -8.80 2.51
N ASN A 148 26.37 -9.54 2.99
CA ASN A 148 25.37 -9.11 3.98
C ASN A 148 24.41 -7.97 3.57
N TRP A 149 24.52 -7.41 2.36
CA TRP A 149 23.65 -6.31 1.95
C TRP A 149 22.19 -6.72 1.83
N GLY A 150 21.92 -7.99 1.53
CA GLY A 150 20.56 -8.54 1.42
C GLY A 150 19.71 -8.40 2.70
N SER A 151 20.32 -8.35 3.89
CA SER A 151 19.59 -8.12 5.14
C SER A 151 19.13 -6.66 5.32
N THR A 152 19.86 -5.71 4.74
CA THR A 152 19.66 -4.26 4.94
C THR A 152 18.98 -3.57 3.75
N ILE A 153 19.01 -4.19 2.57
CA ILE A 153 18.50 -3.59 1.33
C ILE A 153 17.00 -3.28 1.44
N PHE A 154 16.21 -4.20 1.99
CA PHE A 154 14.77 -4.01 2.17
C PHE A 154 14.42 -3.04 3.29
N GLN A 155 15.25 -2.92 4.33
CA GLN A 155 15.09 -1.88 5.35
C GLN A 155 15.25 -0.50 4.72
N SER A 156 16.32 -0.32 3.94
CA SER A 156 16.60 0.93 3.23
C SER A 156 15.52 1.24 2.19
N ALA A 157 15.08 0.23 1.44
CA ALA A 157 14.00 0.36 0.45
C ALA A 157 12.67 0.76 1.09
N ASN A 158 12.33 0.19 2.25
CA ASN A 158 11.13 0.58 3.00
C ASN A 158 11.16 2.05 3.42
N GLU A 159 12.27 2.51 3.99
CA GLU A 159 12.44 3.92 4.37
C GLU A 159 12.35 4.85 3.15
N MET A 160 12.90 4.45 2.00
CA MET A 160 12.75 5.20 0.74
C MET A 160 11.28 5.28 0.28
N VAL A 161 10.53 4.18 0.35
CA VAL A 161 9.11 4.16 -0.05
C VAL A 161 8.29 5.06 0.87
N VAL A 162 8.46 4.94 2.18
CA VAL A 162 7.75 5.75 3.18
C VAL A 162 8.11 7.23 3.03
N ASN A 163 9.39 7.56 2.81
CA ASN A 163 9.80 8.94 2.60
C ASN A 163 9.20 9.54 1.33
N ASN A 164 9.17 8.80 0.22
CA ASN A 164 8.54 9.26 -1.01
C ASN A 164 7.04 9.50 -0.84
N LEU A 165 6.33 8.57 -0.18
CA LEU A 165 4.91 8.72 0.11
C LEU A 165 4.65 9.95 0.99
N LEU A 166 5.47 10.18 2.01
CA LEU A 166 5.35 11.36 2.88
C LEU A 166 5.54 12.66 2.08
N ARG A 167 6.55 12.71 1.20
CA ARG A 167 6.81 13.89 0.35
C ARG A 167 5.64 14.18 -0.59
N GLU A 168 5.10 13.14 -1.23
CA GLU A 168 3.93 13.25 -2.10
C GLU A 168 2.72 13.81 -1.34
N ARG A 169 2.45 13.32 -0.13
CA ARG A 169 1.36 13.84 0.71
C ARG A 169 1.59 15.29 1.15
N VAL A 170 2.81 15.65 1.50
CA VAL A 170 3.15 17.04 1.85
C VAL A 170 3.00 17.95 0.63
N GLU A 171 3.39 17.50 -0.55
CA GLU A 171 3.23 18.24 -1.80
C GLU A 171 1.75 18.41 -2.19
N GLU A 172 0.94 17.35 -2.04
CA GLU A 172 -0.52 17.39 -2.21
C GLU A 172 -1.14 18.45 -1.29
N ILE A 173 -0.83 18.42 0.02
CA ILE A 173 -1.32 19.43 0.98
C ILE A 173 -0.81 20.83 0.62
N GLN A 174 0.46 20.96 0.23
CA GLN A 174 1.02 22.27 -0.12
C GLN A 174 0.37 22.85 -1.38
N SER A 175 -0.13 22.01 -2.28
CA SER A 175 -0.83 22.45 -3.49
C SER A 175 -2.22 23.05 -3.19
N THR A 176 -2.92 22.59 -2.15
CA THR A 176 -4.25 23.11 -1.77
C THR A 176 -4.18 24.45 -1.05
N VAL A 177 -3.03 24.81 -0.47
CA VAL A 177 -2.84 26.03 0.32
C VAL A 177 -3.25 27.30 -0.44
N LYS A 178 -2.99 27.38 -1.76
CA LYS A 178 -3.35 28.56 -2.56
C LYS A 178 -4.87 28.72 -2.68
N GLU A 179 -5.55 27.63 -3.02
CA GLU A 179 -7.00 27.61 -3.17
C GLU A 179 -7.70 27.89 -1.83
N GLU A 180 -7.22 27.27 -0.76
CA GLU A 180 -7.69 27.51 0.61
C GLU A 180 -7.49 28.96 1.03
N ARG A 181 -6.36 29.57 0.64
CA ARG A 181 -6.09 30.97 0.94
C ARG A 181 -7.05 31.91 0.23
N GLU A 182 -7.28 31.70 -1.07
CA GLU A 182 -8.23 32.48 -1.85
C GLU A 182 -9.66 32.33 -1.32
N TRP A 183 -10.05 31.11 -0.93
CA TRP A 183 -11.34 30.84 -0.29
C TRP A 183 -11.46 31.57 1.06
N TRP A 184 -10.41 31.53 1.88
CA TRP A 184 -10.40 32.19 3.19
C TRP A 184 -10.48 33.71 3.07
N ASP A 185 -9.75 34.31 2.12
CA ASP A 185 -9.78 35.76 1.90
C ASP A 185 -11.15 36.22 1.39
N LYS A 186 -11.82 35.45 0.51
CA LYS A 186 -13.23 35.69 0.11
C LYS A 186 -14.19 35.60 1.29
N LYS A 187 -14.04 34.57 2.14
CA LYS A 187 -14.86 34.39 3.33
C LYS A 187 -14.68 35.55 4.32
N LYS A 188 -13.44 35.97 4.55
CA LYS A 188 -13.13 37.13 5.41
C LYS A 188 -13.76 38.41 4.88
N ALA A 189 -13.70 38.66 3.57
CA ALA A 189 -14.35 39.82 2.95
C ALA A 189 -15.87 39.80 3.17
N SER A 190 -16.53 38.65 2.97
CA SER A 190 -17.97 38.52 3.22
C SER A 190 -18.36 38.75 4.70
N ILE A 191 -17.53 38.31 5.64
CA ILE A 191 -17.76 38.53 7.08
C ILE A 191 -17.58 40.02 7.43
N GLN A 192 -16.56 40.68 6.86
CA GLN A 192 -16.36 42.12 7.05
C GLN A 192 -17.52 42.95 6.49
N GLU A 193 -18.03 42.59 5.32
CA GLU A 193 -19.21 43.22 4.73
C GLU A 193 -20.46 43.04 5.60
N GLY A 194 -20.71 41.82 6.09
CA GLY A 194 -21.81 41.54 7.01
C GLY A 194 -21.74 42.36 8.30
N PHE A 195 -20.55 42.44 8.91
CA PHE A 195 -20.33 43.22 10.13
C PHE A 195 -20.50 44.74 9.92
N MET A 196 -20.00 45.30 8.81
CA MET A 196 -20.22 46.71 8.48
C MET A 196 -21.70 47.02 8.25
N LYS A 197 -22.42 46.12 7.59
CA LYS A 197 -23.86 46.26 7.38
C LYS A 197 -24.63 46.24 8.69
N GLU A 198 -24.27 45.38 9.63
CA GLU A 198 -24.87 45.33 10.97
C GLU A 198 -24.59 46.63 11.76
N LEU A 199 -23.36 47.15 11.73
CA LEU A 199 -23.02 48.42 12.36
C LEU A 199 -23.77 49.60 11.76
N GLU A 200 -23.97 49.65 10.44
CA GLU A 200 -24.78 50.69 9.79
C GLU A 200 -26.25 50.60 10.20
N THR A 201 -26.81 49.40 10.29
CA THR A 201 -28.19 49.20 10.79
C THR A 201 -28.35 49.56 12.27
N ASP A 202 -27.36 49.22 13.11
CA ASP A 202 -27.37 49.60 14.53
C ASP A 202 -27.14 51.10 14.73
N SER A 203 -26.29 51.74 13.92
CA SER A 203 -26.04 53.18 13.97
C SER A 203 -27.26 53.98 13.52
N SER A 204 -27.97 53.51 12.49
CA SER A 204 -29.25 54.10 12.06
C SER A 204 -30.40 53.83 13.05
N ALA A 205 -30.38 52.73 13.79
CA ALA A 205 -31.26 52.49 14.94
C ALA A 205 -30.90 53.34 16.19
N LYS A 206 -29.62 53.69 16.39
CA LYS A 206 -29.17 54.57 17.48
C LYS A 206 -29.38 56.06 17.20
N GLN A 207 -29.33 56.47 15.93
CA GLN A 207 -29.66 57.84 15.51
C GLN A 207 -31.15 58.17 15.61
N THR A 208 -32.02 57.16 15.66
CA THR A 208 -33.47 57.33 15.90
C THR A 208 -33.86 57.28 17.38
N SER A 209 -32.92 57.09 18.31
CA SER A 209 -33.17 56.97 19.76
C SER A 209 -32.41 57.98 20.65
N ALA A 210 -31.83 59.04 20.08
CA ALA A 210 -31.27 60.17 20.84
C ALA A 210 -32.32 61.16 21.40
N GLY A 211 -33.56 60.71 21.58
CA GLY A 211 -34.64 61.51 22.18
C GLY A 211 -35.63 60.63 22.94
N SER A 212 -35.30 60.25 24.18
CA SER A 212 -36.22 60.17 25.35
C SER A 212 -35.72 59.18 26.41
N GLY A 213 -35.43 59.73 27.59
CA GLY A 213 -35.66 59.20 28.95
C GLY A 213 -35.58 57.70 29.31
N SER A 214 -34.68 57.42 30.27
CA SER A 214 -34.92 56.69 31.54
C SER A 214 -35.65 55.33 31.56
N ALA A 215 -34.85 54.29 31.85
CA ALA A 215 -35.07 53.14 32.77
C ALA A 215 -36.43 52.41 32.83
N GLN A 216 -36.42 51.09 32.51
CA GLN A 216 -36.95 50.06 33.43
C GLN A 216 -36.52 48.61 33.08
N ILE A 217 -36.26 47.86 34.15
CA ILE A 217 -35.86 46.45 34.28
C ILE A 217 -36.96 45.48 33.80
N ARG A 218 -36.61 44.41 33.06
CA ARG A 218 -37.18 43.04 33.20
C ARG A 218 -36.20 41.95 32.72
N GLN A 219 -35.97 40.96 33.60
CA GLN A 219 -35.24 39.70 33.39
C GLN A 219 -36.03 38.71 32.51
N ASN A 220 -35.34 37.92 31.68
CA ASN A 220 -35.52 36.46 31.47
C ASN A 220 -34.43 35.97 30.48
N SER A 221 -33.35 35.33 30.94
CA SER A 221 -33.14 33.87 31.06
C SER A 221 -32.86 33.13 29.73
N SER A 222 -31.60 32.76 29.49
CA SER A 222 -31.14 31.37 29.29
C SER A 222 -29.71 31.36 28.77
N ASP A 223 -28.82 30.79 29.58
CA ASP A 223 -27.51 30.19 29.23
C ASP A 223 -27.67 29.16 28.08
N ASP A 224 -26.69 28.65 27.32
CA ASP A 224 -25.25 28.43 27.43
C ASP A 224 -24.73 28.13 26.00
N ASP A 225 -23.61 28.71 25.54
CA ASP A 225 -22.67 28.00 24.63
C ASP A 225 -21.28 28.66 24.66
N ALA A 226 -20.65 28.61 25.85
CA ALA A 226 -19.26 28.98 26.01
C ALA A 226 -18.36 27.81 25.58
N VAL A 227 -17.89 27.87 24.33
CA VAL A 227 -16.88 26.94 23.80
C VAL A 227 -15.54 27.20 24.52
N LEU A 228 -15.19 26.32 25.45
CA LEU A 228 -13.90 26.25 26.12
C LEU A 228 -12.79 25.89 25.12
N VAL A 229 -11.96 26.87 24.76
CA VAL A 229 -10.67 26.62 24.08
C VAL A 229 -9.63 26.30 25.16
N GLU A 230 -9.31 25.02 25.28
CA GLU A 230 -8.22 24.52 26.09
C GLU A 230 -6.88 24.95 25.49
N SER A 231 -6.32 26.03 26.03
CA SER A 231 -4.96 26.48 25.75
C SER A 231 -3.99 25.71 26.64
N GLY A 232 -3.41 24.66 26.10
CA GLY A 232 -2.35 23.89 26.76
C GLY A 232 -1.05 24.69 26.88
N GLY A 233 -0.60 24.90 28.12
CA GLY A 233 0.73 25.38 28.48
C GLY A 233 1.12 24.88 29.88
N PRO A 234 2.40 24.58 30.16
CA PRO A 234 2.79 23.47 31.02
C PRO A 234 3.05 23.86 32.47
N ALA A 235 2.65 23.01 33.44
CA ALA A 235 3.45 22.65 34.62
C ALA A 235 2.69 21.74 35.60
N VAL A 236 3.34 20.63 35.95
CA VAL A 236 3.48 20.08 37.32
C VAL A 236 2.21 19.62 38.05
N GLY A 237 2.15 18.31 38.29
CA GLY A 237 1.84 17.80 39.63
C GLY A 237 0.67 16.81 39.78
N GLY A 238 0.98 15.51 39.67
CA GLY A 238 0.64 14.55 40.73
C GLY A 238 -0.73 13.84 40.72
N GLY A 239 -0.67 12.52 40.47
CA GLY A 239 -1.58 11.51 41.06
C GLY A 239 -2.95 11.37 40.39
N GLY A 240 -3.49 10.19 40.08
CA GLY A 240 -3.12 8.83 40.43
C GLY A 240 -4.01 7.87 39.64
N SER A 241 -3.41 6.75 39.27
CA SER A 241 -4.00 5.60 38.59
C SER A 241 -5.15 4.95 39.37
N GLY A 242 -6.20 4.48 38.70
CA GLY A 242 -7.27 3.71 39.35
C GLY A 242 -8.27 3.01 38.42
N LYS A 243 -7.81 1.96 37.71
CA LYS A 243 -8.58 1.05 36.85
C LYS A 243 -9.87 0.50 37.48
N ASN A 244 -10.98 0.65 36.76
CA ASN A 244 -12.24 -0.05 37.00
C ASN A 244 -12.14 -1.53 36.51
N LYS A 245 -12.16 -2.51 37.42
CA LYS A 245 -12.25 -3.95 37.09
C LYS A 245 -13.48 -4.54 37.77
N LYS A 246 -14.57 -4.68 36.99
CA LYS A 246 -15.85 -5.25 37.42
C LYS A 246 -15.71 -6.77 37.55
N LYS A 247 -15.70 -7.28 38.79
CA LYS A 247 -15.73 -8.70 39.15
C LYS A 247 -17.19 -9.04 39.49
N LYS A 248 -17.85 -9.88 38.69
CA LYS A 248 -19.20 -10.40 38.97
C LYS A 248 -19.08 -11.90 39.26
N GLY A 249 -19.52 -12.30 40.45
CA GLY A 249 -19.58 -13.69 40.88
C GLY A 249 -20.52 -13.87 42.09
N LYS A 250 -21.28 -14.97 42.04
CA LYS A 250 -22.26 -15.51 43.01
C LYS A 250 -23.59 -14.74 43.11
N LYS A 251 -24.75 -15.38 43.11
CA LYS A 251 -25.14 -16.74 43.53
C LYS A 251 -25.94 -17.46 42.45
#